data_AF-A0ABD1WPP6-F1
#
_entry.id   AF-A0ABD1WPP6-F1
#
_cell.length_a   1.000
_cell.length_b   1.000
_cell.length_c   1.000
_cell.angle_alpha   90.00
_cell.angle_beta   90.00
_cell.angle_gamma   90.00
#
_symmetry.space_group_name_H-M   'P 1'
#
loop_
_entity.id
_entity.type
_entity.pdbx_description
1 polymer ?
#
loop_
_entity_poly.entity_id
_entity_poly.type
_entity_poly.pdbx_seq_one_letter_code
_entity_poly.pdbx_strand_id
1 'polypeptide(L)'
;MKRSLRLYDLVGFGIGGMVGARVFVTTRLASRINVGPSIVLSYAVAGLCALLSAFCYTEFAVDLPVAGGAFSYIRVTFGEFLAFLTGANLIIDYVLSNAAAARGFTAYLGTAMGISTHTHLRFTIHGLPEGYNEIDIVAVAVVLLLTLVICYSTRESSWLNMVLTVLHILFIVFVIVVGFWRGEWKNFTEPENPKSPSGFFPFGASGVINGAAVVYLSYIGYDGCTSSGKWR
;
A
#
# COMPACT_ATOMS: atom_id res chain seq x y z
N MET A 1 2.13 22.32 18.96
CA MET A 1 2.71 22.35 17.60
C MET A 1 2.06 23.47 16.80
N LYS A 2 2.82 24.25 16.03
CA LYS A 2 2.27 25.35 15.19
C LYS A 2 1.42 24.75 14.07
N ARG A 3 0.19 25.26 13.86
CA ARG A 3 -0.67 24.93 12.72
C ARG A 3 0.05 25.35 11.43
N SER A 4 0.56 24.40 10.65
CA SER A 4 1.30 24.72 9.40
C SER A 4 0.75 24.05 8.16
N LEU A 5 -0.06 22.98 8.27
CA LEU A 5 -0.51 22.27 7.10
C LEU A 5 -1.73 22.94 6.47
N ARG A 6 -1.61 23.25 5.17
CA ARG A 6 -2.71 23.72 4.34
C ARG A 6 -3.50 22.53 3.78
N LEU A 7 -4.70 22.80 3.24
CA LEU A 7 -5.54 21.78 2.60
C LEU A 7 -4.78 20.99 1.53
N TYR A 8 -3.96 21.66 0.72
CA TYR A 8 -3.17 21.01 -0.31
C TYR A 8 -2.10 20.07 0.26
N ASP A 9 -1.48 20.42 1.38
CA ASP A 9 -0.49 19.58 2.05
C ASP A 9 -1.18 18.34 2.64
N LEU A 10 -2.41 18.50 3.14
CA LEU A 10 -3.22 17.39 3.65
C LEU A 10 -3.64 16.43 2.54
N VAL A 11 -4.16 16.95 1.43
CA VAL A 11 -4.54 16.13 0.28
C VAL A 11 -3.31 15.45 -0.30
N GLY A 12 -2.19 16.15 -0.42
CA GLY A 12 -0.91 15.58 -0.84
C GLY A 12 -0.44 14.48 0.11
N PHE A 13 -0.58 14.67 1.42
CA PHE A 13 -0.26 13.64 2.42
C PHE A 13 -1.17 12.40 2.29
N GLY A 14 -2.47 12.58 2.12
CA GLY A 14 -3.42 11.49 1.92
C GLY A 14 -3.15 10.71 0.63
N ILE A 15 -2.94 11.41 -0.49
CA ILE A 15 -2.58 10.79 -1.76
C ILE A 15 -1.24 10.07 -1.65
N GLY A 16 -0.22 10.69 -1.06
CA GLY A 16 1.09 10.07 -0.85
C GLY A 16 1.04 8.84 0.06
N GLY A 17 0.15 8.83 1.05
CA GLY A 17 -0.07 7.68 1.93
C GLY A 17 -0.71 6.49 1.21
N MET A 18 -1.67 6.74 0.30
CA MET A 18 -2.34 5.69 -0.47
C MET A 18 -1.50 5.23 -1.68
N VAL A 19 -0.90 6.19 -2.38
CA VAL A 19 -0.15 5.98 -3.63
C VAL A 19 1.29 5.62 -3.29
N GLY A 20 1.54 4.33 -3.06
CA GLY A 20 2.88 3.80 -2.78
C GLY A 20 3.20 2.51 -3.51
N ALA A 21 4.31 1.87 -3.09
CA ALA A 21 4.78 0.58 -3.62
C ALA A 21 3.70 -0.52 -3.63
N ARG A 22 2.69 -0.42 -2.74
CA ARG A 22 1.61 -1.38 -2.59
C ARG A 22 0.81 -1.57 -3.87
N VAL A 23 0.47 -0.49 -4.59
CA VAL A 23 -0.28 -0.59 -5.85
C VAL A 23 0.50 -1.44 -6.84
N PHE A 24 1.80 -1.20 -7.01
CA PHE A 24 2.61 -1.92 -8.00
C PHE A 24 2.82 -3.40 -7.65
N VAL A 25 3.02 -3.71 -6.36
CA VAL A 25 3.26 -5.09 -5.90
C VAL A 25 1.96 -5.90 -5.83
N THR A 26 0.91 -5.33 -5.23
CA THR A 26 -0.38 -6.04 -5.07
C THR A 26 -1.10 -6.21 -6.40
N THR A 27 -1.07 -5.22 -7.30
CA THR A 27 -1.66 -5.36 -8.65
C THR A 27 -1.02 -6.51 -9.40
N ARG A 28 0.31 -6.62 -9.38
CA ARG A 28 1.05 -7.71 -10.05
C ARG A 28 0.68 -9.08 -9.50
N LEU A 29 0.56 -9.20 -8.18
CA LEU A 29 0.21 -10.46 -7.53
C LEU A 29 -1.24 -10.85 -7.80
N ALA A 30 -2.16 -9.91 -7.61
CA ALA A 30 -3.60 -10.13 -7.80
C ALA A 30 -3.94 -10.46 -9.26
N SER A 31 -3.30 -9.79 -10.23
CA SER A 31 -3.52 -10.07 -11.65
C SER A 31 -3.00 -11.45 -12.05
N ARG A 32 -1.85 -11.88 -11.52
CA ARG A 32 -1.26 -13.18 -11.88
C ARG A 32 -1.97 -14.38 -11.28
N ILE A 33 -2.45 -14.27 -10.04
CA ILE A 33 -2.89 -15.45 -9.27
C ILE A 33 -4.41 -15.48 -9.06
N ASN A 34 -5.07 -14.34 -8.88
CA ASN A 34 -6.43 -14.31 -8.36
C ASN A 34 -7.49 -13.85 -9.37
N VAL A 35 -7.14 -12.92 -10.28
CA VAL A 35 -8.15 -12.20 -11.07
C VAL A 35 -7.88 -12.21 -12.57
N GLY A 36 -6.62 -12.10 -13.00
CA GLY A 36 -6.30 -11.87 -14.41
C GLY A 36 -6.75 -10.47 -14.87
N PRO A 37 -7.24 -10.33 -16.11
CA PRO A 37 -7.58 -9.03 -16.71
C PRO A 37 -8.81 -8.34 -16.08
N SER A 38 -9.65 -9.06 -15.33
CA SER A 38 -10.79 -8.49 -14.59
C SER A 38 -10.38 -7.73 -13.31
N ILE A 39 -9.09 -7.49 -13.09
CA ILE A 39 -8.56 -6.72 -11.94
C ILE A 39 -9.15 -5.31 -11.84
N VAL A 40 -9.60 -4.73 -12.96
CA VAL A 40 -10.29 -3.43 -12.99
C VAL A 40 -11.58 -3.47 -12.16
N LEU A 41 -12.33 -4.58 -12.21
CA LEU A 41 -13.53 -4.76 -11.39
C LEU A 41 -13.19 -4.94 -9.92
N SER A 42 -12.11 -5.65 -9.60
CA SER A 42 -11.62 -5.77 -8.22
C SER A 42 -11.26 -4.41 -7.63
N TYR A 43 -10.59 -3.55 -8.39
CA TYR A 43 -10.30 -2.18 -7.98
C TYR A 43 -11.56 -1.32 -7.83
N ALA A 44 -12.56 -1.49 -8.71
CA ALA A 44 -13.82 -0.78 -8.58
C ALA A 44 -14.59 -1.15 -7.30
N VAL A 45 -14.67 -2.46 -6.98
CA VAL A 45 -15.32 -2.93 -5.75
C VAL A 45 -14.55 -2.48 -4.51
N ALA A 46 -13.23 -2.66 -4.49
CA ALA A 46 -12.39 -2.22 -3.38
C ALA A 46 -12.44 -0.70 -3.16
N GLY A 47 -12.46 0.08 -4.25
CA GLY A 47 -12.60 1.53 -4.21
C GLY A 47 -13.95 1.99 -3.67
N LEU A 48 -15.04 1.30 -4.02
CA LEU A 48 -16.37 1.59 -3.45
C LEU A 48 -16.39 1.34 -1.94
N CYS A 49 -15.83 0.22 -1.47
CA CYS A 49 -15.71 -0.07 -0.03
C CYS A 49 -14.85 0.98 0.69
N ALA A 50 -13.72 1.38 0.10
CA ALA A 50 -12.85 2.41 0.67
C ALA A 50 -13.56 3.77 0.73
N LEU A 51 -14.35 4.12 -0.29
CA LEU A 51 -15.12 5.36 -0.33
C LEU A 51 -16.20 5.41 0.75
N LEU A 52 -16.94 4.31 0.95
CA LEU A 52 -17.93 4.21 2.04
C LEU A 52 -17.24 4.34 3.41
N SER A 53 -16.09 3.70 3.59
CA SER A 53 -15.32 3.84 4.83
C SER A 53 -14.81 5.28 5.03
N ALA A 54 -14.31 5.93 3.97
CA ALA A 54 -13.86 7.31 4.02
C ALA A 54 -14.97 8.30 4.43
N PHE A 55 -16.22 8.05 4.03
CA PHE A 55 -17.36 8.83 4.51
C PHE A 55 -17.58 8.68 6.02
N CYS A 56 -17.51 7.47 6.57
CA CYS A 56 -17.57 7.27 8.02
C CYS A 56 -16.42 7.97 8.75
N TYR A 57 -15.19 7.89 8.22
CA TYR A 57 -14.04 8.59 8.80
C TYR A 57 -14.19 10.11 8.74
N THR A 58 -14.84 10.64 7.70
CA THR A 58 -15.10 12.07 7.54
C THR A 58 -16.10 12.56 8.58
N GLU A 59 -17.17 11.80 8.84
CA GLU A 59 -18.16 12.10 9.89
C GLU A 59 -17.48 12.18 11.27
N PHE A 60 -16.69 11.15 11.63
CA PHE A 60 -15.92 11.18 12.88
C PHE A 60 -14.88 12.30 12.95
N ALA A 61 -14.25 12.66 11.83
CA ALA A 61 -13.25 13.74 11.80
C ALA A 61 -13.86 15.13 12.02
N VAL A 62 -15.11 15.33 11.59
CA VAL A 62 -15.84 16.59 11.82
C VAL A 62 -16.34 16.67 13.26
N ASP A 63 -16.88 15.58 13.80
CA ASP A 63 -17.46 15.56 15.15
C ASP A 63 -16.39 15.50 16.26
N LEU A 64 -15.27 14.82 16.00
CA LEU A 64 -14.20 14.61 16.96
C LEU A 64 -12.87 15.10 16.35
N PRO A 65 -12.59 16.43 16.37
CA PRO A 65 -11.37 17.02 15.81
C PRO A 65 -10.14 16.81 16.72
N VAL A 66 -9.93 15.57 17.15
CA VAL A 66 -8.83 15.13 18.00
C VAL A 66 -7.77 14.42 17.17
N ALA A 67 -6.49 14.68 17.49
CA ALA A 67 -5.39 13.95 16.89
C ALA A 67 -5.40 12.51 17.44
N GLY A 68 -5.67 11.51 16.61
CA GLY A 68 -5.63 10.12 17.07
C GLY A 68 -6.22 9.07 16.14
N GLY A 69 -6.82 9.46 15.01
CA GLY A 69 -7.35 8.54 14.00
C GLY A 69 -8.34 7.51 14.57
N ALA A 70 -8.35 6.30 13.99
CA ALA A 70 -9.31 5.25 14.34
C ALA A 70 -9.30 4.84 15.82
N PHE A 71 -8.12 4.87 16.47
CA PHE A 71 -8.01 4.54 17.90
C PHE A 71 -8.81 5.51 18.77
N SER A 72 -8.72 6.82 18.50
CA SER A 72 -9.44 7.81 19.29
C SER A 72 -10.94 7.75 19.05
N TYR A 73 -11.37 7.49 17.80
CA TYR A 73 -12.79 7.36 17.47
C TYR A 73 -13.43 6.17 18.19
N ILE A 74 -12.80 5.00 18.12
CA ILE A 74 -13.31 3.79 18.77
C ILE A 74 -13.29 3.91 20.29
N ARG A 75 -12.31 4.61 20.87
CA ARG A 75 -12.26 4.87 22.32
C ARG A 75 -13.48 5.66 22.80
N VAL A 76 -13.91 6.66 22.04
CA VAL A 76 -15.06 7.51 22.41
C VAL A 76 -16.37 6.74 22.24
N THR A 77 -16.52 5.94 21.18
CA THR A 77 -17.80 5.27 20.86
C THR A 77 -17.99 3.95 21.61
N PHE A 78 -16.93 3.15 21.75
CA PHE A 78 -17.01 1.75 22.18
C PHE A 78 -16.23 1.43 23.47
N GLY A 79 -15.51 2.40 24.02
CA GLY A 79 -14.75 2.26 25.25
C GLY A 79 -13.32 1.73 25.05
N GLU A 80 -12.61 1.53 26.18
CA GLU A 80 -11.16 1.34 26.17
C GLU A 80 -10.71 -0.03 25.66
N PHE A 81 -11.47 -1.09 25.90
CA PHE A 81 -11.10 -2.45 25.48
C PHE A 81 -11.06 -2.58 23.95
N LEU A 82 -12.10 -2.11 23.26
CA LEU A 82 -12.16 -2.15 21.80
C LEU A 82 -11.13 -1.19 21.19
N ALA A 83 -10.91 -0.03 21.80
CA ALA A 83 -9.84 0.88 21.38
C ALA A 83 -8.46 0.24 21.48
N PHE A 84 -8.18 -0.49 22.57
CA PHE A 84 -6.92 -1.22 22.73
C PHE A 84 -6.72 -2.26 21.63
N LEU A 85 -7.74 -3.06 21.31
CA LEU A 85 -7.68 -4.04 20.22
C LEU A 85 -7.43 -3.38 18.86
N THR A 86 -8.11 -2.26 18.56
CA THR A 86 -7.85 -1.50 17.33
C THR A 86 -6.43 -0.95 17.29
N GLY A 87 -5.94 -0.38 18.40
CA GLY A 87 -4.58 0.14 18.50
C GLY A 87 -3.52 -0.94 18.27
N ALA A 88 -3.70 -2.12 18.88
CA ALA A 88 -2.84 -3.27 18.66
C ALA A 88 -2.85 -3.73 17.19
N ASN A 89 -4.04 -3.79 16.57
CA ASN A 89 -4.17 -4.15 15.16
C ASN A 89 -3.49 -3.12 14.23
N LEU A 90 -3.63 -1.83 14.52
CA LEU A 90 -2.96 -0.76 13.76
C LEU A 90 -1.43 -0.90 13.83
N ILE A 91 -0.87 -1.16 15.02
CA ILE A 91 0.57 -1.36 15.18
C ILE A 91 1.06 -2.54 14.32
N ILE A 92 0.33 -3.66 14.37
CA ILE A 92 0.65 -4.84 13.55
C ILE A 92 0.59 -4.51 12.05
N ASP A 93 -0.45 -3.77 11.62
CA ASP A 93 -0.62 -3.39 10.21
C ASP A 93 0.51 -2.46 9.72
N TYR A 94 0.92 -1.48 10.53
CA TYR A 94 2.05 -0.60 10.19
C TYR A 94 3.37 -1.36 10.11
N VAL A 95 3.63 -2.31 11.02
CA VAL A 95 4.84 -3.16 11.00
C VAL A 95 4.84 -4.06 9.77
N LEU A 96 3.72 -4.74 9.48
CA LEU A 96 3.59 -5.62 8.32
C LEU A 96 3.73 -4.83 7.01
N SER A 97 3.11 -3.66 6.93
CA SER A 97 3.20 -2.76 5.78
C SER A 97 4.63 -2.31 5.50
N ASN A 98 5.37 -1.89 6.54
CA ASN A 98 6.77 -1.49 6.38
C ASN A 98 7.67 -2.65 5.97
N ALA A 99 7.46 -3.84 6.55
CA ALA A 99 8.18 -5.05 6.16
C ALA A 99 7.89 -5.44 4.69
N ALA A 100 6.63 -5.38 4.26
CA ALA A 100 6.24 -5.66 2.88
C ALA A 100 6.85 -4.66 1.90
N ALA A 101 6.88 -3.37 2.24
CA ALA A 101 7.50 -2.33 1.42
C ALA A 101 9.02 -2.55 1.27
N ALA A 102 9.71 -2.89 2.36
CA ALA A 102 11.14 -3.18 2.34
C ALA A 102 11.47 -4.41 1.47
N ARG A 103 10.68 -5.49 1.57
CA ARG A 103 10.83 -6.67 0.70
C ARG A 103 10.54 -6.33 -0.77
N GLY A 104 9.56 -5.47 -1.02
CA GLY A 104 9.28 -4.94 -2.35
C GLY A 104 10.48 -4.20 -2.92
N PHE A 105 11.12 -3.35 -2.12
CA PHE A 105 12.33 -2.62 -2.51
C PHE A 105 13.48 -3.58 -2.88
N THR A 106 13.78 -4.60 -2.06
CA THR A 106 14.82 -5.59 -2.41
C THR A 106 14.51 -6.29 -3.73
N ALA A 107 13.24 -6.65 -3.97
CA ALA A 107 12.84 -7.29 -5.22
C ALA A 107 13.08 -6.38 -6.44
N TYR A 108 12.71 -5.09 -6.35
CA TYR A 108 12.99 -4.12 -7.41
C TYR A 108 14.48 -3.88 -7.60
N LEU A 109 15.25 -3.74 -6.53
CA LEU A 109 16.70 -3.56 -6.58
C LEU A 109 17.41 -4.75 -7.24
N GLY A 110 17.02 -5.98 -6.88
CA GLY A 110 17.54 -7.19 -7.51
C GLY A 110 17.29 -7.22 -9.02
N THR A 111 16.07 -6.86 -9.45
CA THR A 111 15.76 -6.76 -10.88
C THR A 111 16.53 -5.65 -11.60
N ALA A 112 16.80 -4.52 -10.93
CA ALA A 112 17.55 -3.42 -11.51
C ALA A 112 19.05 -3.74 -11.68
N MET A 113 19.63 -4.54 -10.77
CA MET A 113 21.02 -5.00 -10.85
C MET A 113 21.21 -6.23 -11.74
N GLY A 114 20.14 -6.82 -12.26
CA GLY A 114 20.19 -8.05 -13.06
C GLY A 114 20.55 -9.30 -12.25
N ILE A 115 20.43 -9.26 -10.92
CA ILE A 115 20.76 -10.36 -10.02
C ILE A 115 19.47 -11.09 -9.64
N SER A 116 19.40 -12.41 -9.84
CA SER A 116 18.26 -13.22 -9.40
C SER A 116 18.07 -13.11 -7.88
N THR A 117 16.95 -12.51 -7.46
CA THR A 117 16.59 -12.23 -6.06
C THR A 117 16.60 -13.48 -5.16
N HIS A 118 16.44 -14.67 -5.74
CA HIS A 118 16.40 -15.94 -5.01
C HIS A 118 17.76 -16.48 -4.56
N THR A 119 18.89 -16.00 -5.08
CA THR A 119 20.17 -16.74 -4.93
C THR A 119 21.27 -15.99 -4.17
N HIS A 120 21.32 -14.65 -4.20
CA HIS A 120 22.45 -13.91 -3.60
C HIS A 120 22.10 -12.90 -2.50
N LEU A 121 20.83 -12.47 -2.39
CA LEU A 121 20.41 -11.44 -1.42
C LEU A 121 19.58 -11.99 -0.26
N ARG A 122 19.17 -13.27 -0.34
CA ARG A 122 18.37 -13.96 0.67
C ARG A 122 19.21 -15.05 1.30
N PHE A 123 19.38 -14.98 2.62
CA PHE A 123 20.11 -15.99 3.38
C PHE A 123 19.13 -17.07 3.85
N THR A 124 19.29 -18.30 3.35
CA THR A 124 18.42 -19.42 3.70
C THR A 124 18.90 -20.10 4.98
N ILE A 125 18.17 -19.92 6.08
CA ILE A 125 18.43 -20.62 7.34
C ILE A 125 17.69 -21.96 7.33
N HIS A 126 18.43 -23.07 7.40
CA HIS A 126 17.91 -24.43 7.28
C HIS A 126 17.08 -24.92 8.51
N GLY A 127 16.83 -24.06 9.49
CA GLY A 127 16.14 -24.39 10.74
C GLY A 127 14.70 -23.87 10.87
N LEU A 128 14.16 -23.20 9.83
CA LEU A 128 12.80 -22.67 9.81
C LEU A 128 11.91 -23.46 8.80
N PRO A 129 10.58 -23.25 8.79
CA PRO A 129 9.66 -23.84 7.81
C PRO A 129 9.87 -23.28 6.39
N GLU A 130 9.74 -24.13 5.36
CA GLU A 130 9.82 -23.72 3.96
C GLU A 130 8.92 -22.50 3.67
N GLY A 131 9.51 -21.44 3.11
CA GLY A 131 8.86 -20.13 2.90
C GLY A 131 9.23 -19.04 3.91
N TYR A 132 9.68 -19.39 5.12
CA TYR A 132 10.17 -18.46 6.15
C TYR A 132 11.70 -18.44 6.28
N ASN A 133 12.38 -19.35 5.59
CA ASN A 133 13.82 -19.57 5.71
C ASN A 133 14.64 -18.48 5.03
N GLU A 134 14.04 -17.73 4.12
CA GLU A 134 14.71 -16.72 3.30
C GLU A 134 14.72 -15.36 4.02
N ILE A 135 15.77 -15.11 4.81
CA ILE A 135 15.96 -13.81 5.46
C ILE A 135 16.55 -12.81 4.46
N ASP A 136 15.84 -11.71 4.26
CA ASP A 136 16.22 -10.63 3.37
C ASP A 136 17.05 -9.58 4.13
N ILE A 137 18.38 -9.72 4.07
CA ILE A 137 19.32 -8.86 4.79
C ILE A 137 19.26 -7.41 4.26
N VAL A 138 19.01 -7.25 2.96
CA VAL A 138 18.90 -5.92 2.33
C VAL A 138 17.66 -5.20 2.85
N ALA A 139 16.52 -5.89 2.95
CA ALA A 139 15.29 -5.31 3.50
C ALA A 139 15.50 -4.85 4.95
N VAL A 140 16.17 -5.66 5.78
CA VAL A 140 16.50 -5.30 7.17
C VAL A 140 17.39 -4.05 7.22
N ALA A 141 18.45 -4.01 6.41
CA ALA A 141 19.36 -2.86 6.35
C ALA A 141 18.64 -1.58 5.92
N VAL A 142 17.74 -1.66 4.93
CA VAL A 142 16.93 -0.51 4.46
C VAL A 142 15.99 -0.03 5.55
N VAL A 143 15.30 -0.92 6.26
CA VAL A 143 14.42 -0.54 7.38
C VAL A 143 15.22 0.15 8.49
N LEU A 144 16.38 -0.39 8.87
CA LEU A 144 17.25 0.22 9.88
C LEU A 144 17.74 1.60 9.44
N LEU A 145 18.17 1.74 8.19
CA LEU A 145 18.62 3.02 7.64
C LEU A 145 17.49 4.05 7.65
N LEU A 146 16.30 3.69 7.16
CA LEU A 146 15.13 4.58 7.20
C LEU A 146 14.75 4.96 8.63
N THR A 147 14.83 4.02 9.56
CA THR A 147 14.57 4.29 10.99
C THR A 147 15.57 5.30 11.55
N LEU A 148 16.87 5.14 11.26
CA LEU A 148 17.90 6.10 11.68
C LEU A 148 17.69 7.48 11.08
N VAL A 149 17.34 7.55 9.79
CA VAL A 149 17.03 8.82 9.10
C VAL A 149 15.83 9.50 9.75
N ILE A 150 14.76 8.77 10.04
CA ILE A 150 13.57 9.33 10.69
C ILE A 150 13.89 9.80 12.11
N CYS A 151 14.67 9.05 12.88
CA CYS A 151 15.10 9.45 14.23
C CYS A 151 15.95 10.72 14.23
N TYR A 152 16.82 10.91 13.22
CA TYR A 152 17.72 12.06 13.14
C TYR A 152 17.08 13.29 12.46
N SER A 153 16.22 13.09 11.46
CA SER A 153 15.70 14.13 10.58
C SER A 153 14.17 14.19 10.59
N THR A 154 13.59 14.69 11.68
CA THR A 154 12.14 14.95 11.76
C THR A 154 11.75 16.34 11.25
N ARG A 155 12.71 17.26 11.08
CA ARG A 155 12.43 18.68 10.81
C ARG A 155 12.20 19.02 9.33
N GLU A 156 12.80 18.29 8.40
CA GLU A 156 12.70 18.51 6.94
C GLU A 156 11.72 17.54 6.23
N SER A 157 11.06 16.66 6.99
CA SER A 157 10.27 15.52 6.47
C SER A 157 9.08 15.93 5.58
N SER A 158 8.46 17.10 5.83
CA SER A 158 7.26 17.52 5.10
C SER A 158 7.52 17.83 3.62
N TRP A 159 8.67 18.42 3.28
CA TRP A 159 9.01 18.73 1.89
C TRP A 159 9.40 17.45 1.12
N LEU A 160 10.18 16.57 1.76
CA LEU A 160 10.57 15.28 1.19
C LEU A 160 9.34 14.43 0.86
N ASN A 161 8.35 14.38 1.76
CA ASN A 161 7.11 13.64 1.51
C ASN A 161 6.35 14.20 0.28
N MET A 162 6.30 15.53 0.14
CA MET A 162 5.63 16.15 -1.01
C MET A 162 6.34 15.83 -2.33
N VAL A 163 7.68 15.93 -2.37
CA VAL A 163 8.47 15.59 -3.56
C VAL A 163 8.30 14.12 -3.94
N LEU A 164 8.36 13.21 -2.96
CA LEU A 164 8.15 11.79 -3.20
C LEU A 164 6.75 11.51 -3.74
N THR A 165 5.72 12.18 -3.22
CA THR A 165 4.34 12.03 -3.71
C THR A 165 4.22 12.45 -5.17
N VAL A 166 4.80 13.61 -5.53
CA VAL A 166 4.79 14.10 -6.93
C VAL A 166 5.50 13.12 -7.86
N LEU A 167 6.66 12.59 -7.45
CA LEU A 167 7.40 11.59 -8.22
C LEU A 167 6.58 10.31 -8.45
N HIS A 168 5.87 9.82 -7.43
CA HIS A 168 5.00 8.65 -7.58
C HIS A 168 3.84 8.90 -8.55
N ILE A 169 3.20 10.06 -8.47
CA ILE A 169 2.13 10.44 -9.39
C ILE A 169 2.66 10.50 -10.83
N LEU A 170 3.83 11.12 -11.04
CA LEU A 170 4.47 11.16 -12.36
C LEU A 170 4.77 9.76 -12.89
N PHE A 171 5.26 8.85 -12.03
CA PHE A 171 5.53 7.46 -12.41
C PHE A 171 4.25 6.71 -12.81
N ILE A 172 3.14 6.92 -12.12
CA ILE A 172 1.84 6.34 -12.50
C ILE A 172 1.39 6.86 -13.86
N VAL A 173 1.47 8.17 -14.09
CA VAL A 173 1.14 8.77 -15.38
C VAL A 173 2.01 8.18 -16.50
N PHE A 174 3.31 8.01 -16.25
CA PHE A 174 4.21 7.36 -17.20
C PHE A 174 3.78 5.91 -17.50
N VAL A 175 3.46 5.11 -16.49
CA VAL A 175 2.98 3.73 -16.69
C VAL A 175 1.68 3.70 -17.48
N ILE A 176 0.75 4.64 -17.23
CA ILE A 176 -0.51 4.74 -17.99
C ILE A 176 -0.22 5.06 -19.47
N VAL A 177 0.64 6.05 -19.76
CA VAL A 177 0.98 6.44 -21.14
C VAL A 177 1.66 5.28 -21.89
N VAL A 178 2.64 4.62 -21.28
CA VAL A 178 3.32 3.46 -21.88
C VAL A 178 2.35 2.29 -22.04
N GLY A 179 1.46 2.09 -21.07
CA GLY A 179 0.41 1.08 -21.10
C GLY A 179 -0.55 1.27 -22.27
N PHE A 180 -0.97 2.49 -22.56
CA PHE A 180 -1.80 2.79 -23.74
C PHE A 180 -1.02 2.67 -25.06
N TRP A 181 0.26 3.03 -25.08
CA TRP A 181 1.08 2.91 -26.29
C TRP A 181 1.34 1.45 -26.66
N ARG A 182 1.78 0.62 -25.70
CA ARG A 182 2.20 -0.77 -25.94
C ARG A 182 1.11 -1.81 -25.64
N GLY A 183 -0.02 -1.39 -25.08
CA GLY A 183 -1.10 -2.28 -24.68
C GLY A 183 -1.90 -2.77 -25.88
N GLU A 184 -1.94 -4.09 -26.05
CA GLU A 184 -2.81 -4.73 -27.04
C GLU A 184 -4.12 -5.20 -26.37
N TRP A 185 -5.25 -4.93 -27.03
CA TRP A 185 -6.57 -5.38 -26.57
C TRP A 185 -6.68 -6.91 -26.43
N LYS A 186 -5.87 -7.65 -27.18
CA LYS A 186 -5.78 -9.11 -27.09
C LYS A 186 -5.34 -9.59 -25.71
N ASN A 187 -4.53 -8.83 -24.98
CA ASN A 187 -4.04 -9.22 -23.65
C ASN A 187 -5.15 -9.29 -22.59
N PHE A 188 -6.34 -8.75 -22.87
CA PHE A 188 -7.52 -8.90 -22.01
C PHE A 188 -8.25 -10.24 -22.19
N THR A 189 -7.95 -10.98 -23.25
CA THR A 189 -8.68 -12.21 -23.64
C THR A 189 -7.75 -13.40 -23.86
N GLU A 190 -6.57 -13.15 -24.42
CA GLU A 190 -5.52 -14.13 -24.67
C GLU A 190 -4.37 -13.88 -23.68
N PRO A 191 -4.13 -14.78 -22.72
CA PRO A 191 -2.99 -14.65 -21.82
C PRO A 191 -1.68 -14.89 -22.59
N GLU A 192 -0.64 -14.13 -22.25
CA GLU A 192 0.72 -14.31 -22.78
C GLU A 192 1.29 -15.73 -22.52
N ASN A 193 0.77 -16.42 -21.49
CA ASN A 193 1.11 -17.80 -21.18
C ASN A 193 -0.04 -18.75 -21.60
N PRO A 194 0.18 -19.70 -22.53
CA PRO A 194 -0.84 -20.65 -23.00
C PRO A 194 -1.43 -21.56 -21.90
N LYS A 195 -0.79 -21.65 -20.73
CA LYS A 195 -1.25 -22.44 -19.58
C LYS A 195 -2.18 -21.67 -18.64
N SER A 196 -2.31 -20.35 -18.80
CA SER A 196 -3.20 -19.53 -17.99
C SER A 196 -4.63 -19.56 -18.53
N PRO A 197 -5.67 -19.49 -17.69
CA PRO A 197 -7.04 -19.52 -18.17
C PRO A 197 -7.30 -18.32 -19.07
N SER A 198 -7.92 -18.55 -20.22
CA SER A 198 -8.24 -17.51 -21.21
C SER A 198 -9.56 -16.80 -20.88
N GLY A 199 -9.72 -15.58 -21.39
CA GLY A 199 -10.91 -14.74 -21.20
C GLY A 199 -10.76 -13.65 -20.14
N PHE A 200 -11.75 -12.75 -20.09
CA PHE A 200 -11.74 -11.60 -19.18
C PHE A 200 -11.94 -12.01 -17.69
N PHE A 201 -12.64 -13.12 -17.46
CA PHE A 201 -12.92 -13.68 -16.11
C PHE A 201 -12.31 -15.08 -15.94
N PRO A 202 -10.98 -15.21 -15.91
CA PRO A 202 -10.33 -16.53 -15.83
C PRO A 202 -10.62 -17.26 -14.50
N PHE A 203 -10.89 -16.52 -13.43
CA PHE A 203 -11.19 -17.04 -12.09
C PHE A 203 -12.65 -16.79 -11.64
N GLY A 204 -13.51 -16.34 -12.55
CA GLY A 204 -14.91 -16.01 -12.28
C GLY A 204 -15.12 -14.88 -11.25
N ALA A 205 -16.36 -14.73 -10.78
CA ALA A 205 -16.72 -13.70 -9.81
C ALA A 205 -16.02 -13.86 -8.45
N SER A 206 -15.74 -15.10 -8.03
CA SER A 206 -14.99 -15.39 -6.80
C SER A 206 -13.56 -14.84 -6.88
N GLY A 207 -12.90 -14.96 -8.04
CA GLY A 207 -11.60 -14.36 -8.28
C GLY A 207 -11.63 -12.84 -8.12
N VAL A 208 -12.64 -12.17 -8.64
CA VAL A 208 -12.79 -10.71 -8.52
C VAL A 208 -12.92 -10.26 -7.07
N ILE A 209 -13.71 -10.96 -6.24
CA ILE A 209 -13.89 -10.64 -4.82
C ILE A 209 -12.60 -10.88 -4.03
N ASN A 210 -11.93 -12.02 -4.26
CA ASN A 210 -10.64 -12.31 -3.62
C ASN A 210 -9.56 -11.31 -4.04
N GLY A 211 -9.57 -10.90 -5.32
CA GLY A 211 -8.74 -9.84 -5.84
C GLY A 211 -9.00 -8.50 -5.16
N ALA A 212 -10.28 -8.15 -4.96
CA ALA A 212 -10.70 -6.92 -4.30
C ALA A 212 -10.12 -6.84 -2.88
N ALA A 213 -10.14 -7.94 -2.12
CA ALA A 213 -9.54 -8.01 -0.79
C ALA A 213 -8.02 -7.76 -0.81
N VAL A 214 -7.30 -8.30 -1.81
CA VAL A 214 -5.85 -8.09 -1.94
C VAL A 214 -5.53 -6.64 -2.35
N VAL A 215 -6.26 -6.09 -3.32
CA VAL A 215 -6.00 -4.72 -3.80
C VAL A 215 -6.52 -3.64 -2.85
N TYR A 216 -7.41 -3.97 -1.91
CA TYR A 216 -7.86 -3.05 -0.86
C TYR A 216 -6.70 -2.47 -0.05
N LEU A 217 -5.61 -3.22 0.11
CA LEU A 217 -4.37 -2.74 0.74
C LEU A 217 -3.75 -1.51 0.05
N SER A 218 -4.07 -1.30 -1.23
CA SER A 218 -3.66 -0.11 -2.00
C SER A 218 -4.44 1.16 -1.65
N TYR A 219 -5.63 1.02 -1.03
CA TYR A 219 -6.45 2.14 -0.61
C TYR A 219 -6.21 2.55 0.85
N ILE A 220 -5.38 1.82 1.60
CA ILE A 220 -5.02 2.19 2.98
C ILE A 220 -4.10 3.42 2.95
N GLY A 221 -4.36 4.40 3.84
CA GLY A 221 -3.55 5.61 3.97
C GLY A 221 -4.35 6.91 4.10
N TYR A 222 -5.63 6.91 3.71
CA TYR A 222 -6.51 8.09 3.86
C TYR A 222 -6.73 8.47 5.34
N ASP A 223 -6.65 7.50 6.25
CA ASP A 223 -6.78 7.66 7.70
C ASP A 223 -5.62 8.47 8.32
N GLY A 224 -4.46 8.51 7.65
CA GLY A 224 -3.34 9.37 8.04
C GLY A 224 -3.72 10.87 8.12
N CYS A 225 -4.69 11.31 7.30
CA CYS A 225 -5.23 12.66 7.31
C CYS A 225 -5.90 13.01 8.65
N THR A 226 -6.49 12.02 9.31
CA THR A 226 -7.18 12.20 10.60
C THR A 226 -6.23 12.15 11.80
N SER A 227 -5.06 11.51 11.63
CA SER A 227 -4.05 11.40 12.68
C SER A 227 -3.26 12.70 12.89
N SER A 228 -3.08 13.49 11.84
CA SER A 228 -2.36 14.77 11.92
C SER A 228 -3.31 15.86 12.44
N GLY A 229 -3.58 15.84 13.74
CA GLY A 229 -4.56 16.74 14.34
C GLY A 229 -4.15 18.22 14.27
N LYS A 230 -5.13 19.04 13.89
CA LYS A 230 -5.14 20.51 13.78
C LYS A 230 -4.66 21.07 12.44
N TRP A 231 -5.57 21.01 11.47
CA TRP A 231 -5.61 21.87 10.29
C TRP A 231 -6.18 23.25 10.66
N ARG A 232 -5.90 24.26 9.83
CA ARG A 232 -6.30 25.66 10.07
C ARG A 232 -7.70 25.93 9.55
#